data_AF-A0A398AWG2-F1
#
_entry.id   AF-A0A398AWG2-F1
#
_cell.length_a   1.000
_cell.length_b   1.000
_cell.length_c   1.000
_cell.angle_alpha   90.00
_cell.angle_beta   90.00
_cell.angle_gamma   90.00
#
_symmetry.space_group_name_H-M   'P 1'
#
loop_
_entity.id
_entity.type
_entity.pdbx_description
1 polymer ?
#
loop_
_entity_poly.entity_id
_entity_poly.type
_entity_poly.pdbx_seq_one_letter_code
_entity_poly.pdbx_strand_id
1 'polypeptide(L)'
;MKKTIKIVAIGALLLLAGVNFFYPYSIFSMNKSVSYSGDRYLIADYKKNLKKFKQHHNKQPKKERVAIKTEYILQTFEQDWLLSTKRAKIKMFELEGMLVGVKETRHILMEFSSYEKFSMETRMFLNTAIESCIEIEVILVEIMNSESESRKTLKGLLRNLHGSYLRSFDAFVTFYDASEAERQK
;
A
#
# COMPACT_ATOMS: atom_id res chain seq x y z
N MET A 1 27.57 -36.01 28.22
CA MET A 1 27.37 -34.55 28.37
C MET A 1 27.69 -33.75 27.10
N LYS A 2 28.94 -33.66 26.63
CA LYS A 2 29.30 -32.84 25.45
C LYS A 2 28.55 -33.19 24.16
N LYS A 3 28.29 -34.48 23.89
CA LYS A 3 27.51 -34.94 22.73
C LYS A 3 26.03 -34.53 22.81
N THR A 4 25.40 -34.67 23.98
CA THR A 4 24.01 -34.30 24.22
C THR A 4 23.80 -32.79 24.04
N ILE A 5 24.71 -31.97 24.57
CA ILE A 5 24.66 -30.50 24.41
C ILE A 5 24.76 -30.11 22.92
N LYS A 6 25.63 -30.77 22.14
CA LYS A 6 25.73 -30.52 20.69
C LYS A 6 24.45 -30.89 19.95
N ILE A 7 23.82 -32.03 20.27
CA ILE A 7 22.56 -32.45 19.62
C ILE A 7 21.44 -31.46 19.92
N VAL A 8 21.31 -31.03 21.18
CA VAL A 8 20.32 -30.01 21.58
C VAL A 8 20.56 -28.69 20.86
N ALA A 9 21.82 -28.24 20.78
CA ALA A 9 22.17 -27.00 20.06
C ALA A 9 21.85 -27.08 18.56
N ILE A 10 22.14 -28.20 17.91
CA ILE A 10 21.81 -28.43 16.50
C ILE A 10 20.28 -28.45 16.30
N GLY A 11 19.54 -29.13 17.18
CA GLY A 11 18.08 -29.17 17.13
C GLY A 11 17.45 -27.78 17.27
N ALA A 12 17.92 -26.97 18.22
CA ALA A 12 17.47 -25.60 18.40
C ALA A 12 17.78 -24.73 17.16
N LEU A 13 18.96 -24.88 16.57
CA LEU A 13 19.35 -24.14 15.38
C LEU A 13 18.49 -24.50 14.16
N LEU A 14 18.17 -25.77 13.98
CA LEU A 14 17.25 -26.24 12.93
C LEU A 14 15.83 -25.72 13.13
N LEU A 15 15.35 -25.67 14.38
CA LEU A 15 14.03 -25.09 14.70
C LEU A 15 13.98 -23.60 14.36
N LEU A 16 14.98 -22.82 14.77
CA LEU A 16 15.05 -21.39 14.46
C LEU A 16 15.15 -21.14 12.94
N ALA A 17 15.93 -21.95 12.23
CA ALA A 17 16.01 -21.88 10.77
C ALA A 17 14.65 -22.20 10.12
N GLY A 18 13.93 -23.20 10.63
CA GLY A 18 12.57 -23.53 10.20
C GLY A 18 11.59 -22.39 10.43
N VAL A 19 11.57 -21.81 11.64
CA VAL A 19 10.70 -20.67 11.96
C VAL A 19 10.98 -19.48 11.03
N ASN A 20 12.24 -19.14 10.83
CA ASN A 20 12.65 -18.05 9.92
C ASN A 20 12.25 -18.31 8.45
N PHE A 21 12.19 -19.57 8.01
CA PHE A 21 11.77 -19.91 6.65
C PHE A 21 10.25 -19.84 6.47
N PHE A 22 9.48 -20.44 7.40
CA PHE A 22 8.04 -20.59 7.29
C PHE A 22 7.24 -19.39 7.82
N TYR A 23 7.72 -18.73 8.88
CA TYR A 23 7.04 -17.65 9.60
C TYR A 23 7.92 -16.38 9.62
N PRO A 24 8.04 -15.69 8.48
CA PRO A 24 9.05 -14.65 8.30
C PRO A 24 8.86 -13.45 9.24
N TYR A 25 7.65 -13.17 9.75
CA TYR A 25 7.41 -12.09 10.71
C TYR A 25 7.32 -12.52 12.18
N SER A 26 7.54 -13.81 12.48
CA SER A 26 7.60 -14.29 13.85
C SER A 26 8.58 -13.50 14.71
N ILE A 27 8.28 -13.33 15.99
CA ILE A 27 9.20 -12.74 16.99
C ILE A 27 10.57 -13.44 17.04
N PHE A 28 10.63 -14.72 16.64
CA PHE A 28 11.87 -15.51 16.60
C PHE A 28 12.60 -15.44 15.24
N SER A 29 12.04 -14.74 14.25
CA SER A 29 12.66 -14.54 12.94
C SER A 29 13.76 -13.48 13.02
N MET A 30 14.97 -13.85 12.60
CA MET A 30 16.11 -12.91 12.55
C MET A 30 15.97 -11.89 11.42
N ASN A 31 15.29 -12.25 10.32
CA ASN A 31 15.12 -11.40 9.14
C ASN A 31 13.64 -11.23 8.82
N LYS A 32 12.96 -10.36 9.58
CA LYS A 32 11.54 -10.01 9.41
C LYS A 32 11.24 -9.35 8.07
N SER A 33 11.13 -10.18 7.02
CA SER A 33 10.88 -9.73 5.66
C SER A 33 10.18 -10.78 4.79
N VAL A 34 9.28 -10.31 3.93
CA VAL A 34 8.63 -11.14 2.92
C VAL A 34 9.01 -10.62 1.54
N SER A 35 9.42 -11.53 0.67
CA SER A 35 9.66 -11.20 -0.73
C SER A 35 8.36 -11.25 -1.54
N TYR A 36 8.07 -10.15 -2.22
CA TYR A 36 6.91 -10.00 -3.10
C TYR A 36 7.33 -9.46 -4.47
N SER A 37 6.63 -9.87 -5.50
CA SER A 37 6.76 -9.35 -6.86
C SER A 37 5.37 -9.29 -7.46
N GLY A 38 4.97 -8.12 -7.94
CA GLY A 38 3.68 -7.96 -8.60
C GLY A 38 3.63 -8.62 -9.98
N ASP A 39 2.42 -8.77 -10.49
CA ASP A 39 2.20 -9.25 -11.85
C ASP A 39 2.67 -8.20 -12.88
N ARG A 40 3.37 -8.66 -13.93
CA ARG A 40 4.00 -7.77 -14.91
C ARG A 40 2.97 -6.95 -15.69
N TYR A 41 1.83 -7.54 -16.04
CA TYR A 41 0.79 -6.86 -16.80
C TYR A 41 0.07 -5.84 -15.93
N LEU A 42 -0.28 -6.20 -14.69
CA LEU A 42 -0.89 -5.27 -13.73
C LEU A 42 0.01 -4.05 -13.47
N ILE A 43 1.32 -4.27 -13.24
CA ILE A 43 2.27 -3.17 -13.02
C ILE A 43 2.40 -2.29 -14.27
N ALA A 44 2.42 -2.88 -15.46
CA ALA A 44 2.56 -2.13 -16.70
C ALA A 44 1.34 -1.22 -16.95
N ASP A 45 0.13 -1.73 -16.73
CA ASP A 45 -1.09 -0.94 -16.85
C ASP A 45 -1.16 0.16 -15.79
N TYR A 46 -0.84 -0.17 -14.53
CA TYR A 46 -0.78 0.79 -13.46
C TYR A 46 0.18 1.95 -13.74
N LYS A 47 1.40 1.64 -14.20
CA LYS A 47 2.38 2.66 -14.61
C LYS A 47 1.87 3.57 -15.71
N LYS A 48 1.14 3.00 -16.68
CA LYS A 48 0.55 3.76 -17.77
C LYS A 48 -0.52 4.71 -17.25
N ASN A 49 -1.40 4.24 -16.37
CA ASN A 49 -2.48 5.05 -15.78
C ASN A 49 -1.91 6.15 -14.87
N LEU A 50 -0.96 5.81 -14.00
CA LEU A 50 -0.23 6.78 -13.18
C LEU A 50 0.46 7.85 -14.02
N LYS A 51 1.19 7.45 -15.08
CA LYS A 51 1.85 8.42 -15.97
C LYS A 51 0.84 9.33 -16.66
N LYS A 52 -0.27 8.79 -17.17
CA LYS A 52 -1.34 9.58 -17.80
C LYS A 52 -1.93 10.59 -16.82
N PHE A 53 -2.24 10.15 -15.61
CA PHE A 53 -2.79 11.01 -14.56
C PHE A 53 -1.81 12.14 -14.21
N LYS A 54 -0.53 11.84 -13.97
CA LYS A 54 0.48 12.88 -13.71
C LYS A 54 0.59 13.89 -14.85
N GLN A 55 0.54 13.43 -16.10
CA GLN A 55 0.55 14.32 -17.27
C GLN A 55 -0.71 15.19 -17.34
N HIS A 56 -1.87 14.65 -16.98
CA HIS A 56 -3.12 15.40 -16.89
C HIS A 56 -3.04 16.46 -15.79
N HIS A 57 -2.68 16.03 -14.56
CA HIS A 57 -2.51 16.88 -13.40
C HIS A 57 -1.54 18.04 -13.62
N ASN A 58 -0.37 17.77 -14.22
CA ASN A 58 0.67 18.78 -14.46
C ASN A 58 0.29 19.85 -15.49
N LYS A 59 -0.72 19.59 -16.34
CA LYS A 59 -1.22 20.59 -17.29
C LYS A 59 -2.20 21.57 -16.65
N GLN A 60 -2.74 21.24 -15.48
CA GLN A 60 -3.72 22.07 -14.81
C GLN A 60 -3.03 23.15 -13.96
N PRO A 61 -3.59 24.38 -13.90
CA PRO A 61 -3.07 25.42 -13.03
C PRO A 61 -3.23 25.01 -11.56
N LYS A 62 -2.12 24.94 -10.82
CA LYS A 62 -2.05 24.56 -9.38
C LYS A 62 -2.52 25.69 -8.45
N LYS A 63 -3.68 26.27 -8.73
CA LYS A 63 -4.28 27.33 -7.91
C LYS A 63 -5.23 26.76 -6.85
N GLU A 64 -5.76 25.58 -7.11
CA GLU A 64 -6.80 24.95 -6.30
C GLU A 64 -6.23 23.99 -5.26
N ARG A 65 -6.92 23.90 -4.11
CA ARG A 65 -6.51 23.06 -2.98
C ARG A 65 -6.38 21.59 -3.38
N VAL A 66 -7.35 21.05 -4.13
CA VAL A 66 -7.33 19.67 -4.62
C VAL A 66 -6.09 19.43 -5.49
N ALA A 67 -5.80 20.32 -6.44
CA ALA A 67 -4.63 20.21 -7.29
C ALA A 67 -3.32 20.32 -6.47
N ILE A 68 -3.22 21.25 -5.52
CA ILE A 68 -2.03 21.40 -4.68
C ILE A 68 -1.79 20.14 -3.85
N LYS A 69 -2.85 19.58 -3.26
CA LYS A 69 -2.78 18.43 -2.35
C LYS A 69 -2.58 17.09 -3.10
N THR A 70 -2.89 17.04 -4.39
CA THR A 70 -2.70 15.85 -5.24
C THR A 70 -1.26 15.36 -5.26
N GLU A 71 -0.27 16.27 -5.27
CA GLU A 71 1.15 15.89 -5.24
C GLU A 71 1.54 15.11 -3.97
N TYR A 72 0.92 15.42 -2.83
CA TYR A 72 1.14 14.68 -1.59
C TYR A 72 0.46 13.31 -1.63
N ILE A 73 -0.76 13.24 -2.16
CA ILE A 73 -1.50 11.98 -2.34
C ILE A 73 -0.73 11.04 -3.28
N LEU A 74 -0.11 11.56 -4.34
CA LEU A 74 0.62 10.74 -5.32
C LEU A 74 1.80 9.99 -4.71
N GLN A 75 2.42 10.48 -3.64
CA GLN A 75 3.52 9.78 -2.97
C GLN A 75 3.10 8.41 -2.44
N THR A 76 1.85 8.26 -1.99
CA THR A 76 1.28 6.97 -1.56
C THR A 76 1.20 5.96 -2.69
N PHE A 77 1.01 6.43 -3.92
CA PHE A 77 0.81 5.63 -5.13
C PHE A 77 2.09 5.45 -5.96
N GLU A 78 3.18 6.10 -5.57
CA GLU A 78 4.47 6.08 -6.29
C GLU A 78 5.52 5.18 -5.64
N GLN A 79 5.08 4.20 -4.86
CA GLN A 79 5.99 3.34 -4.09
C GLN A 79 6.72 2.32 -4.98
N ASP A 80 8.02 2.12 -4.72
CA ASP A 80 8.88 1.24 -5.52
C ASP A 80 8.37 -0.21 -5.58
N TRP A 81 7.85 -0.75 -4.48
CA TRP A 81 7.33 -2.12 -4.45
C TRP A 81 6.06 -2.30 -5.31
N LEU A 82 5.30 -1.22 -5.50
CA LEU A 82 4.09 -1.15 -6.32
C LEU A 82 4.44 -1.06 -7.81
N LEU A 83 5.50 -0.32 -8.12
CA LEU A 83 5.95 -0.06 -9.50
C LEU A 83 6.97 -1.09 -10.01
N SER A 84 7.55 -1.92 -9.17
CA SER A 84 8.63 -2.82 -9.57
C SER A 84 8.13 -4.21 -9.93
N THR A 85 8.58 -4.70 -11.09
CA THR A 85 8.45 -6.13 -11.46
C THR A 85 9.53 -6.98 -10.81
N LYS A 86 10.53 -6.36 -10.19
CA LYS A 86 11.56 -7.06 -9.42
C LYS A 86 11.00 -7.44 -8.06
N ARG A 87 11.55 -8.53 -7.51
CA ARG A 87 11.22 -8.99 -6.17
C ARG A 87 11.66 -7.94 -5.13
N ALA A 88 10.70 -7.26 -4.52
CA ALA A 88 10.90 -6.39 -3.37
C ALA A 88 10.90 -7.22 -2.07
N LYS A 89 11.76 -6.85 -1.12
CA LYS A 89 11.70 -7.39 0.24
C LYS A 89 10.96 -6.37 1.09
N ILE A 90 9.76 -6.73 1.54
CA ILE A 90 8.93 -5.88 2.39
C ILE A 90 9.22 -6.26 3.84
N LYS A 91 9.65 -5.29 4.63
CA LYS A 91 9.96 -5.39 6.06
C LYS A 91 8.85 -4.73 6.89
N MET A 92 8.84 -5.02 8.19
CA MET A 92 7.82 -4.48 9.09
C MET A 92 7.80 -2.94 9.12
N PHE A 93 8.96 -2.29 9.19
CA PHE A 93 9.02 -0.82 9.17
C PHE A 93 8.53 -0.20 7.85
N GLU A 94 8.64 -0.94 6.73
CA GLU A 94 8.12 -0.45 5.45
C GLU A 94 6.58 -0.50 5.45
N LEU A 95 5.97 -1.51 6.08
CA LEU A 95 4.52 -1.58 6.28
C LEU A 95 4.02 -0.46 7.20
N GLU A 96 4.76 -0.12 8.25
CA GLU A 96 4.46 1.03 9.11
C GLU A 96 4.49 2.34 8.32
N GLY A 97 5.53 2.56 7.51
CA GLY A 97 5.62 3.72 6.62
C GLY A 97 4.48 3.79 5.60
N MET A 98 4.09 2.66 5.01
CA MET A 98 2.93 2.55 4.15
C MET A 98 1.64 2.95 4.88
N LEU A 99 1.45 2.48 6.11
CA LEU A 99 0.26 2.77 6.92
C LEU A 99 0.16 4.26 7.23
N VAL A 100 1.29 4.91 7.52
CA VAL A 100 1.35 6.36 7.72
C VAL A 100 0.94 7.10 6.44
N GLY A 101 1.55 6.78 5.29
CA GLY A 101 1.25 7.47 4.02
C GLY A 101 -0.22 7.34 3.59
N VAL A 102 -0.82 6.15 3.77
CA VAL A 102 -2.24 5.91 3.48
C VAL A 102 -3.14 6.70 4.42
N LYS A 103 -2.82 6.74 5.72
CA LYS A 103 -3.57 7.55 6.70
C LYS A 103 -3.51 9.04 6.39
N GLU A 104 -2.35 9.54 5.99
CA GLU A 104 -2.18 10.93 5.57
C GLU A 104 -3.00 11.23 4.31
N THR A 105 -2.99 10.32 3.34
CA THR A 105 -3.82 10.44 2.13
C THR A 105 -5.31 10.47 2.48
N ARG A 106 -5.77 9.55 3.33
CA ARG A 106 -7.16 9.55 3.81
C ARG A 106 -7.51 10.85 4.51
N HIS A 107 -6.62 11.37 5.35
CA HIS A 107 -6.84 12.63 6.05
C HIS A 107 -7.01 13.80 5.08
N ILE A 108 -6.15 13.91 4.06
CA ILE A 108 -6.26 14.93 3.00
C ILE A 108 -7.61 14.79 2.26
N LEU A 109 -8.04 13.58 1.92
CA LEU A 109 -9.35 13.36 1.28
C LEU A 109 -10.51 13.80 2.18
N MET A 110 -10.44 13.54 3.48
CA MET A 110 -11.43 14.01 4.46
C MET A 110 -11.41 15.55 4.63
N GLU A 111 -10.27 16.21 4.46
CA GLU A 111 -10.23 17.67 4.43
C GLU A 111 -11.06 18.20 3.25
N PHE A 112 -10.98 17.58 2.08
CA PHE A 112 -11.76 18.00 0.92
C PHE A 112 -13.27 17.95 1.18
N SER A 113 -13.77 16.94 1.90
CA SER A 113 -15.20 16.85 2.23
C SER A 113 -15.68 17.93 3.20
N SER A 114 -14.75 18.50 3.98
CA SER A 114 -15.05 19.52 4.99
C SER A 114 -15.00 20.95 4.43
N TYR A 115 -14.15 21.21 3.44
CA TYR A 115 -13.88 22.56 2.95
C TYR A 115 -14.45 22.87 1.56
N GLU A 116 -14.71 21.86 0.73
CA GLU A 116 -15.14 22.05 -0.65
C GLU A 116 -16.64 21.75 -0.83
N LYS A 117 -17.31 22.58 -1.65
CA LYS A 117 -18.73 22.39 -1.98
C LYS A 117 -18.87 21.58 -3.27
N PHE A 118 -18.62 20.28 -3.18
CA PHE A 118 -18.83 19.35 -4.29
C PHE A 118 -20.30 18.98 -4.49
N SER A 119 -20.67 18.63 -5.73
CA SER A 119 -21.96 18.01 -5.99
C SER A 119 -22.12 16.68 -5.22
N MET A 120 -23.34 16.13 -5.21
CA MET A 120 -23.59 14.82 -4.60
C MET A 120 -22.77 13.72 -5.27
N GLU A 121 -22.63 13.75 -6.60
CA GLU A 121 -21.89 12.74 -7.36
C GLU A 121 -20.40 12.78 -7.04
N THR A 122 -19.77 13.95 -7.09
CA THR A 122 -18.33 14.09 -6.73
C THR A 122 -18.07 13.71 -5.27
N ARG A 123 -19.01 13.97 -4.36
CA ARG A 123 -18.91 13.49 -2.97
C ARG A 123 -18.96 11.97 -2.86
N MET A 124 -19.75 11.29 -3.69
CA MET A 124 -19.76 9.83 -3.72
C MET A 124 -18.39 9.28 -4.15
N PHE A 125 -17.78 9.84 -5.19
CA PHE A 125 -16.43 9.43 -5.60
C PHE A 125 -15.37 9.73 -4.53
N LEU A 126 -15.47 10.87 -3.84
CA LEU A 126 -14.59 11.19 -2.72
C LEU A 126 -14.71 10.15 -1.59
N ASN A 127 -15.94 9.78 -1.23
CA ASN A 127 -16.19 8.78 -0.21
C ASN A 127 -15.62 7.41 -0.62
N THR A 128 -15.78 7.00 -1.87
CA THR A 128 -15.17 5.77 -2.40
C THR A 128 -13.64 5.81 -2.30
N ALA A 129 -13.01 6.95 -2.59
CA ALA A 129 -11.56 7.11 -2.42
C ALA A 129 -11.14 7.00 -0.94
N ILE A 130 -11.90 7.59 -0.01
CA ILE A 130 -11.67 7.48 1.44
C ILE A 130 -11.81 6.02 1.92
N GLU A 131 -12.88 5.34 1.52
CA GLU A 131 -13.14 3.93 1.86
C GLU A 131 -12.02 3.02 1.36
N SER A 132 -11.54 3.25 0.13
CA SER A 132 -10.42 2.47 -0.42
C SER A 132 -9.13 2.64 0.39
N CYS A 133 -8.89 3.81 0.99
CA CYS A 133 -7.75 4.00 1.91
C CYS A 133 -7.94 3.17 3.19
N ILE A 134 -9.15 3.15 3.74
CA ILE A 134 -9.47 2.35 4.94
C ILE A 134 -9.24 0.85 4.67
N GLU A 135 -9.62 0.35 3.50
CA GLU A 135 -9.34 -1.05 3.12
C GLU A 135 -7.84 -1.36 3.13
N ILE A 136 -7.01 -0.44 2.61
CA ILE A 136 -5.55 -0.60 2.64
C ILE A 136 -5.04 -0.59 4.08
N GLU A 137 -5.52 0.32 4.93
CA GLU A 137 -5.15 0.38 6.35
C GLU A 137 -5.46 -0.94 7.07
N VAL A 138 -6.63 -1.53 6.83
CA VAL A 138 -7.04 -2.80 7.42
C VAL A 138 -6.09 -3.93 7.00
N ILE A 139 -5.78 -4.04 5.70
CA ILE A 139 -4.86 -5.09 5.20
C ILE A 139 -3.45 -4.89 5.76
N LEU A 140 -2.97 -3.64 5.86
CA LEU A 140 -1.66 -3.35 6.45
C LEU A 140 -1.59 -3.78 7.90
N VAL A 141 -2.60 -3.45 8.71
CA VAL A 141 -2.68 -3.86 10.12
C VAL A 141 -2.76 -5.37 10.25
N GLU A 142 -3.52 -6.04 9.38
CA GLU A 142 -3.58 -7.51 9.33
C GLU A 142 -2.20 -8.12 9.07
N ILE A 143 -1.46 -7.60 8.08
CA ILE A 143 -0.09 -8.05 7.79
C ILE A 143 0.85 -7.74 8.97
N MET A 144 0.73 -6.60 9.62
CA MET A 144 1.60 -6.23 10.74
C MET A 144 1.40 -7.14 11.96
N ASN A 145 0.18 -7.64 12.18
CA ASN A 145 -0.18 -8.52 13.29
C ASN A 145 -0.03 -10.02 12.98
N SER A 146 0.61 -10.36 11.87
CA SER A 146 0.65 -11.72 11.31
C SER A 146 1.87 -12.54 11.77
N GLU A 147 2.27 -12.42 13.03
CA GLU A 147 3.49 -13.04 13.57
C GLU A 147 3.52 -14.58 13.45
N SER A 148 2.34 -15.20 13.49
CA SER A 148 2.13 -16.64 13.34
C SER A 148 1.78 -17.04 11.91
N GLU A 149 1.72 -16.10 10.96
CA GLU A 149 1.29 -16.41 9.61
C GLU A 149 2.41 -17.00 8.76
N SER A 150 1.99 -17.94 7.92
CA SER A 150 2.90 -18.57 6.99
C SER A 150 3.33 -17.58 5.90
N ARG A 151 4.51 -17.81 5.32
CA ARG A 151 4.97 -17.10 4.11
C ARG A 151 3.95 -17.14 2.97
N LYS A 152 3.17 -18.22 2.85
CA LYS A 152 2.13 -18.35 1.82
C LYS A 152 0.96 -17.39 2.10
N THR A 153 0.47 -17.34 3.35
CA THR A 153 -0.58 -16.41 3.77
C THR A 153 -0.15 -14.97 3.53
N LEU A 154 1.05 -14.62 4.00
CA LEU A 154 1.64 -13.29 3.84
C LEU A 154 1.75 -12.84 2.39
N LYS A 155 2.13 -13.74 1.47
CA LYS A 155 2.13 -13.43 0.04
C LYS A 155 0.73 -13.18 -0.52
N GLY A 156 -0.27 -13.89 0.00
CA GLY A 156 -1.68 -13.65 -0.32
C GLY A 156 -2.11 -12.25 0.12
N LEU A 157 -1.82 -11.88 1.37
CA LEU A 157 -2.13 -10.55 1.91
C LEU A 157 -1.41 -9.44 1.13
N LEU A 158 -0.13 -9.60 0.79
CA LEU A 158 0.61 -8.63 -0.02
C LEU A 158 0.06 -8.49 -1.44
N ARG A 159 -0.47 -9.58 -2.03
CA ARG A 159 -1.18 -9.51 -3.31
C ARG A 159 -2.50 -8.75 -3.19
N ASN A 160 -3.25 -8.97 -2.11
CA ASN A 160 -4.48 -8.24 -1.84
C ASN A 160 -4.17 -6.74 -1.62
N LEU A 161 -3.13 -6.44 -0.84
CA LEU A 161 -2.61 -5.10 -0.61
C LEU A 161 -2.29 -4.40 -1.93
N HIS A 162 -1.51 -5.05 -2.81
CA HIS A 162 -1.20 -4.52 -4.14
C HIS A 162 -2.49 -4.18 -4.93
N GLY A 163 -3.44 -5.11 -4.98
CA GLY A 163 -4.72 -4.87 -5.66
C GLY A 163 -5.52 -3.71 -5.05
N SER A 164 -5.50 -3.55 -3.73
CA SER A 164 -6.17 -2.44 -3.05
C SER A 164 -5.52 -1.08 -3.34
N TYR A 165 -4.19 -1.01 -3.44
CA TYR A 165 -3.50 0.22 -3.88
C TYR A 165 -3.91 0.64 -5.30
N LEU A 166 -3.99 -0.32 -6.24
CA LEU A 166 -4.43 -0.04 -7.61
C LEU A 166 -5.87 0.50 -7.64
N ARG A 167 -6.81 -0.19 -6.98
CA ARG A 167 -8.20 0.27 -6.91
C ARG A 167 -8.36 1.62 -6.21
N SER A 168 -7.57 1.84 -5.16
CA SER A 168 -7.59 3.11 -4.43
C SER A 168 -7.08 4.26 -5.29
N PHE A 169 -6.04 4.03 -6.09
CA PHE A 169 -5.59 5.01 -7.08
C PHE A 169 -6.70 5.32 -8.10
N ASP A 170 -7.34 4.30 -8.66
CA ASP A 170 -8.43 4.50 -9.64
C ASP A 170 -9.62 5.28 -9.04
N ALA A 171 -9.98 4.99 -7.78
CA ALA A 171 -11.00 5.73 -7.04
C ALA A 171 -10.61 7.20 -6.85
N PHE A 172 -9.35 7.46 -6.48
CA PHE A 172 -8.82 8.82 -6.36
C PHE A 172 -8.84 9.57 -7.70
N VAL A 173 -8.40 8.94 -8.79
CA VAL A 173 -8.43 9.54 -10.14
C VAL A 173 -9.86 9.90 -10.54
N THR A 174 -10.83 9.01 -10.28
CA THR A 174 -12.25 9.26 -10.59
C THR A 174 -12.78 10.47 -9.84
N PHE A 175 -12.48 10.57 -8.53
CA PHE A 175 -12.80 11.76 -7.75
C PHE A 175 -12.13 13.02 -8.30
N TYR A 176 -10.84 12.94 -8.61
CA TYR A 176 -10.08 14.07 -9.14
C TYR A 176 -10.71 14.61 -10.42
N ASP A 177 -10.96 13.73 -11.40
CA ASP A 177 -11.54 14.09 -12.69
C ASP A 177 -12.94 14.71 -12.54
N ALA A 178 -13.79 14.13 -11.69
CA ALA A 178 -15.13 14.68 -11.42
C ALA A 178 -15.05 16.07 -10.77
N SER A 179 -14.13 16.25 -9.81
CA SER A 179 -13.91 17.53 -9.14
C SER A 179 -13.39 18.61 -10.11
N GLU A 180 -12.57 18.26 -11.09
CA GLU A 180 -12.10 19.19 -12.12
C GLU A 180 -13.23 19.53 -13.11
N ALA A 181 -14.03 18.54 -13.51
CA ALA A 181 -15.16 18.74 -14.43
C ALA A 181 -16.25 19.66 -13.86
N GLU A 182 -16.51 19.60 -12.55
CA GLU A 182 -17.42 20.54 -11.87
C GLU A 182 -16.89 21.97 -11.85
N ARG A 183 -15.57 22.14 -11.78
CA ARG A 183 -14.92 23.46 -11.72
C ARG A 183 -14.83 24.18 -13.06
N GLN A 184 -14.94 23.44 -14.17
CA GLN A 184 -14.93 24.00 -15.53
C GLN A 184 -16.33 24.39 -16.02
N LYS A 185 -17.39 24.10 -15.24
CA LYS A 185 -18.78 24.50 -15.51
C LYS A 185 -19.08 25.84 -14.87
#